data_AF-K1YRZ4-F1
#
_entry.id   AF-K1YRZ4-F1
#
_cell.length_a   1.000
_cell.length_b   1.000
_cell.length_c   1.000
_cell.angle_alpha   90.00
_cell.angle_beta   90.00
_cell.angle_gamma   90.00
#
_symmetry.space_group_name_H-M   'P 1'
#
loop_
_entity.id
_entity.type
_entity.pdbx_description
1 polymer ?
#
loop_
_entity_poly.entity_id
_entity_poly.type
_entity_poly.pdbx_seq_one_letter_code
_entity_poly.pdbx_strand_id
1 'polypeptide(L)'
;MKAAIFSCKGLGDGLISAALANNLSLNNYEVDLFHNTLIDIQSFFKNFKIKKYPGVEEINFILKFYDQIFVSYDESNNFIMDL
;
A
#
# COMPACT_ATOMS: atom_id res chain seq x y z
N MET A 1 -1.14 13.79 -7.07
CA MET A 1 -0.37 12.58 -7.46
C MET A 1 -0.89 11.40 -6.66
N LYS A 2 -0.89 10.21 -7.21
CA LYS A 2 -1.34 8.97 -6.56
C LYS A 2 -0.15 8.10 -6.19
N ALA A 3 -0.13 7.63 -4.95
CA ALA A 3 0.90 6.71 -4.48
C ALA A 3 0.27 5.40 -3.99
N ALA A 4 0.89 4.28 -4.36
CA ALA A 4 0.61 2.98 -3.80
C ALA A 4 1.75 2.55 -2.87
N ILE A 5 1.41 1.98 -1.72
CA ILE A 5 2.39 1.37 -0.82
C ILE A 5 1.97 -0.08 -0.62
N PHE A 6 2.84 -1.02 -1.00
CA PHE A 6 2.63 -2.44 -0.76
C PHE A 6 3.50 -2.87 0.42
N SER A 7 2.83 -3.30 1.49
CA SER A 7 3.47 -3.57 2.78
C SER A 7 3.53 -5.07 3.07
N CYS A 8 4.63 -5.54 3.65
CA CYS A 8 4.76 -6.92 4.12
C CYS A 8 3.66 -7.25 5.14
N LYS A 9 3.39 -8.54 5.36
CA LYS A 9 2.33 -9.02 6.27
C LYS A 9 2.53 -8.65 7.75
N GLY A 10 3.75 -8.27 8.15
CA GLY A 10 4.12 -7.99 9.53
C GLY A 10 3.51 -6.69 10.04
N LEU A 11 3.01 -6.70 11.29
CA LEU A 11 2.44 -5.49 11.90
C LEU A 11 3.46 -4.34 11.97
N GLY A 12 4.73 -4.64 12.27
CA GLY A 12 5.80 -3.63 12.28
C GLY A 12 5.98 -2.95 10.92
N ASP A 13 6.08 -3.74 9.86
CA ASP A 13 6.21 -3.24 8.48
C ASP A 13 4.97 -2.45 8.06
N GLY A 14 3.80 -2.95 8.45
CA GLY A 14 2.52 -2.28 8.25
C GLY A 14 2.45 -0.91 8.92
N LEU A 15 2.93 -0.77 10.16
CA LEU A 15 2.98 0.52 10.86
C LEU A 15 4.00 1.48 10.24
N ILE A 16 5.16 0.98 9.82
CA ILE A 16 6.15 1.78 9.06
C ILE A 16 5.54 2.28 7.76
N SER A 17 4.82 1.41 7.05
CA SER A 17 4.14 1.74 5.79
C SER A 17 3.00 2.74 6.00
N ALA A 18 2.27 2.64 7.11
CA ALA A 18 1.27 3.63 7.51
C ALA A 18 1.89 4.99 7.85
N ALA A 19 3.07 5.02 8.47
CA ALA A 19 3.80 6.26 8.73
C ALA A 19 4.24 6.94 7.42
N LEU A 20 4.75 6.17 6.45
CA LEU A 20 5.04 6.65 5.11
C LEU A 20 3.78 7.16 4.41
N ALA A 21 2.68 6.41 4.47
CA ALA A 21 1.40 6.81 3.87
C ALA A 21 0.92 8.14 4.43
N ASN A 22 0.98 8.32 5.75
CA ASN A 22 0.62 9.58 6.38
C ASN A 22 1.52 10.74 5.94
N ASN A 23 2.84 10.52 5.84
CA ASN A 23 3.77 11.53 5.36
C ASN A 23 3.47 11.95 3.91
N LEU A 24 3.21 11.00 3.02
CA LEU A 24 2.84 11.28 1.63
C LEU A 24 1.51 12.04 1.54
N SER A 25 0.50 11.65 2.32
CA SER A 25 -0.78 12.37 2.40
C SER A 25 -0.60 13.82 2.84
N LEU A 26 0.26 14.08 3.83
CA LEU A 26 0.62 15.44 4.27
C LEU A 26 1.34 16.25 3.17
N ASN A 27 1.94 15.57 2.18
CA ASN A 27 2.56 16.16 1.00
C ASN A 27 1.64 16.12 -0.23
N ASN A 28 0.32 16.12 -0.04
CA ASN A 28 -0.71 16.19 -1.09
C ASN A 28 -0.75 14.98 -2.06
N TYR A 29 -0.28 13.81 -1.62
CA TYR A 29 -0.55 12.57 -2.33
C TYR A 29 -1.90 11.98 -1.94
N GLU A 30 -2.61 11.40 -2.90
CA GLU A 30 -3.68 10.45 -2.63
C GLU A 30 -3.04 9.07 -2.47
N VAL A 31 -3.12 8.50 -1.27
CA VAL A 31 -2.37 7.29 -0.92
C VAL A 31 -3.29 6.10 -0.69
N ASP A 32 -2.94 4.99 -1.34
CA ASP A 32 -3.48 3.66 -1.06
C ASP A 32 -2.40 2.76 -0.45
N LEU A 33 -2.62 2.30 0.77
CA LEU A 33 -1.79 1.32 1.46
C LEU A 33 -2.39 -0.07 1.29
N PHE A 34 -1.65 -1.00 0.70
CA PHE A 34 -2.05 -2.38 0.50
C PHE A 34 -1.51 -3.26 1.62
N HIS A 35 -2.41 -3.75 2.48
CA HIS A 35 -2.11 -4.62 3.61
C HIS A 35 -3.34 -5.45 4.03
N ASN A 36 -3.20 -6.77 4.12
CA ASN A 36 -4.35 -7.67 4.27
C ASN A 36 -5.05 -7.63 5.63
N THR A 37 -4.31 -7.41 6.73
CA THR A 37 -4.87 -7.37 8.10
C THR A 37 -5.09 -5.96 8.64
N LEU A 38 -4.23 -4.99 8.32
CA LEU A 38 -4.37 -3.61 8.79
C LEU A 38 -5.65 -2.91 8.30
N ILE A 39 -6.30 -3.42 7.26
CA ILE A 39 -7.57 -2.87 6.76
C ILE A 39 -8.65 -2.82 7.86
N ASP A 40 -8.63 -3.77 8.79
CA ASP A 40 -9.61 -3.86 9.88
C ASP A 40 -9.48 -2.70 10.89
N ILE A 41 -8.35 -2.01 10.88
CA ILE A 41 -8.08 -0.84 11.74
C ILE A 41 -8.02 0.48 10.96
N GLN A 42 -8.62 0.54 9.77
CA GLN A 42 -8.72 1.76 8.94
C GLN A 42 -9.17 3.00 9.74
N SER A 43 -10.03 2.85 10.76
CA SER A 43 -10.53 3.96 11.59
C SER A 43 -9.43 4.75 12.32
N PHE A 44 -8.28 4.12 12.58
CA PHE A 44 -7.12 4.79 13.18
C PHE A 44 -6.37 5.68 12.19
N PHE A 45 -6.57 5.49 10.88
CA PHE A 45 -5.84 6.16 9.82
C PHE A 45 -6.80 6.93 8.92
N LYS A 46 -6.90 8.25 9.10
CA LYS A 46 -7.90 9.07 8.38
C LYS A 46 -7.41 9.70 7.08
N ASN A 47 -6.10 9.76 6.89
CA ASN A 47 -5.46 10.54 5.82
C ASN A 47 -5.18 9.73 4.55
N PHE A 48 -5.39 8.42 4.57
CA PHE A 48 -5.15 7.51 3.45
C PHE A 48 -6.08 6.29 3.55
N LYS A 49 -6.19 5.53 2.47
CA LYS A 49 -6.99 4.31 2.44
C LYS A 49 -6.10 3.09 2.59
N ILE A 50 -6.58 2.11 3.35
CA ILE A 50 -6.01 0.78 3.46
C ILE A 50 -6.86 -0.15 2.61
N LYS A 51 -6.20 -0.92 1.74
CA LYS A 51 -6.81 -1.86 0.80
C LYS A 51 -6.19 -3.24 1.01
N LYS A 52 -6.93 -4.28 0.65
CA LYS A 52 -6.36 -5.63 0.51
C LYS A 52 -5.50 -5.67 -0.75
N TYR A 53 -4.53 -6.59 -0.75
CA TYR A 53 -3.73 -6.85 -1.94
C TYR A 53 -4.61 -7.17 -3.15
N PRO A 54 -4.37 -6.53 -4.30
CA PRO A 54 -5.05 -6.86 -5.55
C PRO A 54 -4.55 -8.19 -6.10
N GLY A 55 -5.27 -8.73 -7.09
CA GLY A 55 -4.83 -9.91 -7.82
C GLY A 55 -3.68 -9.60 -8.79
N VAL A 56 -2.94 -10.64 -9.21
CA VAL A 56 -1.83 -10.53 -10.18
C VAL A 56 -2.32 -9.96 -11.53
N GLU A 57 -3.57 -10.26 -11.89
CA GLU A 57 -4.24 -9.72 -13.06
C GLU A 57 -4.37 -8.19 -13.06
N GLU A 58 -4.28 -7.54 -11.90
CA GLU A 58 -4.41 -6.10 -11.76
C GLU A 58 -3.07 -5.34 -11.87
N ILE A 59 -1.93 -6.04 -11.99
CA ILE A 59 -0.59 -5.40 -12.03
C ILE A 59 -0.50 -4.31 -13.10
N ASN A 60 -0.94 -4.62 -14.32
CA ASN A 60 -0.95 -3.65 -15.42
C ASN A 60 -1.80 -2.41 -15.15
N PHE A 61 -2.86 -2.54 -14.35
CA PHE A 61 -3.68 -1.42 -13.92
C PHE A 61 -2.95 -0.61 -12.85
N ILE A 62 -2.40 -1.26 -11.82
CA ILE A 62 -1.64 -0.62 -10.74
C ILE A 62 -0.48 0.22 -11.31
N LEU A 63 0.33 -0.37 -12.20
CA LEU A 63 1.48 0.30 -12.81
C LEU A 63 1.12 1.54 -13.65
N LYS A 64 -0.12 1.62 -14.15
CA LYS A 64 -0.62 2.76 -14.93
C LYS A 64 -1.36 3.79 -14.08
N PHE A 65 -1.97 3.36 -12.98
CA PHE A 65 -2.87 4.18 -12.17
C PHE A 65 -2.12 5.02 -11.14
N TYR A 66 -1.01 4.51 -10.60
CA TYR A 66 -0.22 5.20 -9.59
C TYR A 66 1.00 5.89 -10.21
N ASP A 67 1.26 7.12 -9.75
CA ASP A 67 2.44 7.91 -10.16
C ASP A 67 3.71 7.44 -9.41
N GLN A 68 3.52 6.88 -8.21
CA GLN A 68 4.59 6.39 -7.34
C GLN A 68 4.18 5.08 -6.70
N ILE A 69 5.08 4.10 -6.67
CA ILE A 69 4.85 2.80 -6.09
C ILE A 69 6.00 2.49 -5.13
N PHE A 70 5.65 2.21 -3.88
CA PHE A 70 6.58 1.80 -2.84
C PHE A 70 6.31 0.35 -2.50
N VAL A 71 7.35 -0.48 -2.54
CA VAL A 71 7.25 -1.92 -2.29
C VAL A 71 8.17 -2.28 -1.13
N SER A 72 7.57 -2.69 -0.02
CA SER A 72 8.28 -3.46 0.99
C SER A 72 8.21 -4.93 0.56
N TYR A 73 9.35 -5.46 0.12
CA TYR A 73 9.44 -6.78 -0.51
C TYR A 73 9.00 -7.89 0.45
N ASP A 74 8.04 -8.71 0.00
CA ASP A 74 7.56 -9.91 0.68
C ASP A 74 7.56 -11.08 -0.31
N GLU A 75 8.56 -11.96 -0.18
CA GLU A 75 8.76 -13.16 -1.04
C GLU A 75 7.55 -14.10 -1.04
N SER A 76 6.66 -13.99 -0.05
CA SER A 76 5.50 -14.87 0.11
C SER A 76 4.22 -14.33 -0.55
N ASN A 77 4.31 -13.27 -1.37
CA ASN A 77 3.18 -12.68 -2.06
C ASN A 77 3.40 -12.61 -3.57
N ASN A 78 2.67 -13.45 -4.32
CA ASN A 78 2.78 -13.54 -5.78
C ASN A 78 2.58 -12.19 -6.48
N PHE A 79 1.69 -11.34 -5.96
CA PHE A 79 1.50 -10.00 -6.54
C PHE A 79 2.78 -9.16 -6.48
N ILE A 80 3.51 -9.21 -5.36
CA ILE A 80 4.75 -8.45 -5.16
C ILE A 80 5.89 -8.99 -6.00
N MET A 81 5.90 -10.29 -6.25
CA MET A 81 6.92 -10.94 -7.08
C MET A 81 6.80 -10.57 -8.57
N ASP A 82 5.59 -10.24 -9.02
CA ASP A 82 5.28 -9.93 -10.42
C ASP A 82 5.16 -8.40 -10.69
N LEU A 83 5.27 -7.56 -9.66
CA LEU A 83 5.11 -6.09 -9.70
C LEU A 83 6.37 -5.38 -10.22
#